data_AF-A0A0F9CAQ5-F1
#
_entry.id   AF-A0A0F9CAQ5-F1
#
_cell.length_a   1.000
_cell.length_b   1.000
_cell.length_c   1.000
_cell.angle_alpha   90.00
_cell.angle_beta   90.00
_cell.angle_gamma   90.00
#
_symmetry.space_group_name_H-M   'P 1'
#
loop_
_entity.id
_entity.type
_entity.pdbx_description
1 polymer ?
#
loop_
_entity_poly.entity_id
_entity_poly.type
_entity_poly.pdbx_seq_one_letter_code
_entity_poly.pdbx_strand_id
1 'polypeptide(L)'
;PMARTAADCIKIKAACDKAGVRLLIAHVLRFDPGYKRLYDAVKSGEVGDVIHLSAERKNSRLLAERLKGRTSMLFYVGVHDIDLVQWCSGKRITRVYAQRIVNINKKWNSEDCIYVLANLGDGTIANFEYAWTLPENMYPA
;
A
#
# COMPACT_ATOMS: atom_id res chain seq x y z
N PRO A 1 -4.09 5.89 5.74
CA PRO A 1 -2.89 6.02 6.60
C PRO A 1 -3.30 6.58 7.98
N MET A 2 -2.46 6.43 8.99
CA MET A 2 -2.67 7.04 10.32
C MET A 2 -2.60 8.57 10.27
N ALA A 3 -1.61 9.12 9.57
CA ALA A 3 -1.46 10.54 9.24
C ALA A 3 -0.66 10.70 7.93
N ARG A 4 -0.45 11.94 7.47
CA ARG A 4 0.32 12.25 6.25
C ARG A 4 1.83 12.36 6.46
N THR A 5 2.27 12.53 7.72
CA THR A 5 3.69 12.62 8.06
C THR A 5 4.02 11.66 9.19
N ALA A 6 5.26 11.17 9.22
CA ALA A 6 5.74 10.34 10.33
C ALA A 6 5.72 11.11 11.67
N ALA A 7 6.03 12.41 11.64
CA ALA A 7 5.98 13.27 12.83
C ALA A 7 4.58 13.33 13.44
N ASP A 8 3.54 13.47 12.61
CA ASP A 8 2.16 13.49 13.10
C ASP A 8 1.71 12.11 13.58
N CYS A 9 2.17 11.03 12.95
CA CYS A 9 1.95 9.68 13.47
C CYS A 9 2.54 9.52 14.89
N ILE A 10 3.76 10.02 15.12
CA ILE A 10 4.41 9.97 16.43
C ILE A 10 3.61 10.77 17.47
N LYS A 11 3.11 11.96 17.12
CA LYS A 11 2.28 12.78 18.01
C LYS A 11 0.98 12.07 18.40
N ILE A 12 0.27 11.47 17.45
CA ILE A 12 -0.96 10.73 17.72
C ILE A 12 -0.66 9.54 18.65
N LYS A 13 0.41 8.78 18.38
CA LYS A 13 0.82 7.66 19.25
C LYS A 13 1.09 8.15 20.68
N ALA A 14 1.88 9.20 20.84
CA ALA A 14 2.23 9.75 22.15
C ALA A 14 1.00 10.24 22.92
N ALA A 15 0.01 10.83 22.23
CA ALA A 15 -1.24 11.23 22.85
C ALA A 15 -2.06 10.03 23.37
N CYS A 16 -2.16 8.96 22.58
CA CYS A 16 -2.83 7.73 23.00
C CYS A 16 -2.11 7.05 24.17
N ASP A 17 -0.78 6.98 24.14
CA ASP A 17 0.04 6.43 25.22
C ASP A 17 -0.19 7.21 26.53
N LYS A 18 -0.15 8.55 26.47
CA LYS A 18 -0.40 9.43 27.63
C LYS A 18 -1.80 9.25 28.22
N ALA A 19 -2.79 9.03 27.36
CA ALA A 19 -4.17 8.80 27.78
C ALA A 19 -4.45 7.37 28.25
N GLY A 20 -3.49 6.44 28.10
CA GLY A 20 -3.67 5.03 28.45
C GLY A 20 -4.71 4.31 27.57
N VAL A 21 -4.94 4.78 26.33
CA VAL A 21 -5.92 4.20 25.41
C VAL A 21 -5.26 3.39 24.31
N ARG A 22 -6.00 2.40 23.78
CA ARG A 22 -5.54 1.60 22.65
C ARG A 22 -5.70 2.36 21.34
N LEU A 23 -4.66 2.31 20.51
CA LEU A 23 -4.67 2.80 19.14
C LEU A 23 -4.53 1.61 18.18
N LEU A 24 -5.49 1.46 17.27
CA LEU A 24 -5.41 0.49 16.17
C LEU A 24 -5.48 1.24 14.84
N ILE A 25 -4.60 0.86 13.92
CA ILE A 25 -4.66 1.36 12.54
C ILE A 25 -5.51 0.36 11.74
N ALA A 26 -6.47 0.89 10.97
CA ALA A 26 -7.43 0.10 10.22
C ALA A 26 -6.80 -0.57 8.97
N HIS A 27 -5.85 -1.48 9.19
CA HIS A 27 -5.29 -2.38 8.18
C HIS A 27 -6.28 -3.53 7.92
N VAL A 28 -7.46 -3.17 7.40
CA VAL A 28 -8.61 -4.07 7.24
C VAL A 28 -8.33 -5.30 6.38
N LEU A 29 -7.41 -5.19 5.43
CA LEU A 29 -7.07 -6.31 4.53
C LEU A 29 -6.41 -7.49 5.24
N ARG A 30 -5.86 -7.31 6.44
CA ARG A 30 -5.38 -8.43 7.26
C ARG A 30 -6.50 -9.38 7.70
N PHE A 31 -7.75 -8.93 7.63
CA PHE A 31 -8.95 -9.69 7.98
C PHE A 31 -9.69 -10.24 6.75
N ASP A 32 -9.26 -9.87 5.55
CA ASP A 32 -9.76 -10.49 4.33
C ASP A 32 -9.31 -11.97 4.28
N PRO A 33 -10.23 -12.93 4.01
CA PRO A 33 -9.87 -14.35 4.00
C PRO A 33 -8.81 -14.76 2.98
N GLY A 34 -8.66 -14.02 1.88
CA GLY A 34 -7.63 -14.26 0.87
C GLY A 34 -6.25 -13.88 1.40
N TYR A 35 -6.10 -12.66 1.89
CA TYR A 35 -4.81 -12.21 2.47
C TYR A 35 -4.46 -12.95 3.76
N LYS A 36 -5.45 -13.33 4.58
CA LYS A 36 -5.20 -14.15 5.77
C LYS A 36 -4.66 -15.53 5.42
N ARG A 37 -5.22 -16.18 4.38
CA ARG A 37 -4.70 -17.46 3.87
C ARG A 37 -3.28 -17.33 3.33
N LEU A 38 -2.99 -16.27 2.58
CA LEU A 38 -1.63 -15.99 2.12
C LEU A 38 -0.65 -15.85 3.30
N TYR A 39 -1.01 -15.06 4.32
CA TYR A 39 -0.19 -14.92 5.52
C TYR A 39 0.06 -16.26 6.23
N ASP A 40 -0.98 -17.09 6.37
CA ASP A 40 -0.86 -18.40 7.04
C ASP A 40 0.02 -19.37 6.25
N ALA A 41 -0.11 -19.41 4.90
CA ALA A 41 0.70 -20.25 4.03
C ALA A 41 2.18 -19.83 4.04
N VAL A 42 2.47 -18.52 4.09
CA VAL A 42 3.85 -18.04 4.28
C VAL A 42 4.37 -18.44 5.66
N LYS A 43 3.57 -18.21 6.71
CA LYS A 43 3.99 -18.47 8.09
C LYS A 43 4.20 -19.96 8.38
N SER A 44 3.43 -20.85 7.75
CA SER A 44 3.56 -22.31 7.89
C SER A 44 4.75 -22.89 7.12
N GLY A 45 5.35 -22.10 6.21
CA GLY A 45 6.39 -22.58 5.30
C GLY A 45 5.84 -23.34 4.08
N GLU A 46 4.52 -23.34 3.85
CA GLU A 46 3.88 -24.01 2.71
C GLU A 46 4.43 -23.52 1.37
N VAL A 47 4.79 -22.24 1.28
CA VAL A 47 5.33 -21.61 0.06
C VAL A 47 6.86 -21.64 -0.02
N GLY A 48 7.54 -22.24 0.96
CA GLY A 48 9.00 -22.20 1.08
C GLY A 48 9.56 -20.79 1.35
N ASP A 49 10.74 -20.51 0.84
CA ASP A 49 11.39 -19.21 1.01
C ASP A 49 10.75 -18.14 0.10
N VAL A 50 10.22 -17.08 0.70
CA VAL A 50 9.65 -15.94 -0.05
C VAL A 50 10.77 -15.12 -0.67
N ILE A 51 11.07 -15.38 -1.93
CA ILE A 51 12.13 -14.66 -2.68
C ILE A 51 11.63 -13.34 -3.32
N HIS A 52 10.33 -13.21 -3.59
CA HIS A 52 9.74 -11.95 -4.06
C HIS A 52 8.24 -11.83 -3.75
N LEU A 53 7.70 -10.61 -3.79
CA LEU A 53 6.28 -10.31 -3.71
C LEU A 53 5.87 -9.30 -4.79
N SER A 54 4.66 -9.45 -5.34
CA SER A 54 4.07 -8.48 -6.26
C SER A 54 2.73 -8.03 -5.71
N ALA A 55 2.49 -6.72 -5.70
CA ALA A 55 1.19 -6.16 -5.36
C ALA A 55 0.79 -5.12 -6.39
N GLU A 56 -0.47 -5.16 -6.83
CA GLU A 56 -1.00 -4.16 -7.76
C GLU A 56 -2.38 -3.68 -7.34
N ARG A 57 -2.63 -2.39 -7.55
CA ARG A 57 -3.97 -1.80 -7.43
C ARG A 57 -4.19 -0.80 -8.55
N LYS A 58 -5.02 -1.20 -9.49
CA LYS A 58 -5.37 -0.42 -10.67
C LYS A 58 -6.86 -0.12 -10.63
N ASN A 59 -7.22 1.14 -10.82
CA ASN A 59 -8.61 1.58 -10.86
C ASN A 59 -8.89 2.33 -12.16
N SER A 60 -10.17 2.43 -12.49
CA SER A 60 -10.61 3.22 -13.64
C SER A 60 -10.33 4.71 -13.44
N ARG A 61 -10.23 5.43 -14.56
CA ARG A 61 -10.07 6.89 -14.59
C ARG A 61 -11.17 7.66 -13.84
N LEU A 62 -12.36 7.04 -13.67
CA LEU A 62 -13.46 7.62 -12.90
C LEU A 62 -13.05 7.87 -11.44
N LEU A 63 -12.17 7.04 -10.88
CA LEU A 63 -11.68 7.26 -9.52
C LEU A 63 -10.83 8.53 -9.43
N ALA A 64 -9.92 8.75 -10.40
CA ALA A 64 -9.12 9.96 -10.47
C ALA A 64 -10.02 11.21 -10.63
N GLU A 65 -11.05 11.12 -11.48
CA GLU A 65 -12.02 12.21 -11.68
C GLU A 65 -12.86 12.48 -10.44
N ARG A 66 -13.22 11.44 -9.69
CA ARG A 66 -13.91 11.59 -8.41
C ARG A 66 -13.00 12.27 -7.40
N LEU A 67 -11.74 11.83 -7.28
CA LEU A 67 -10.82 12.30 -6.25
C LEU A 67 -10.24 13.68 -6.54
N LYS A 68 -10.05 14.07 -7.81
CA LYS A 68 -9.55 15.39 -8.25
C LYS A 68 -8.28 15.84 -7.51
N GLY A 69 -7.34 14.94 -7.28
CA GLY A 69 -6.08 15.25 -6.60
C GLY A 69 -6.17 15.47 -5.08
N ARG A 70 -7.33 15.25 -4.45
CA ARG A 70 -7.51 15.40 -2.98
C ARG A 70 -6.64 14.42 -2.16
N THR A 71 -6.16 13.35 -2.79
CA THR A 71 -5.24 12.36 -2.22
C THR A 71 -4.43 11.70 -3.34
N SER A 72 -3.24 11.20 -3.02
CA SER A 72 -2.44 10.37 -3.91
C SER A 72 -2.89 8.90 -3.87
N MET A 73 -2.53 8.13 -4.89
CA MET A 73 -2.68 6.65 -4.90
C MET A 73 -2.07 5.97 -3.67
N LEU A 74 -0.87 6.40 -3.25
CA LEU A 74 -0.15 5.77 -2.15
C LEU A 74 -0.91 5.93 -0.83
N PHE A 75 -1.35 7.14 -0.49
CA PHE A 75 -2.15 7.37 0.72
C PHE A 75 -3.56 6.78 0.66
N TYR A 76 -4.15 6.66 -0.53
CA TYR A 76 -5.52 6.16 -0.68
C TYR A 76 -5.59 4.63 -0.64
N VAL A 77 -4.75 3.95 -1.43
CA VAL A 77 -4.78 2.49 -1.60
C VAL A 77 -3.44 1.83 -1.37
N GLY A 78 -2.32 2.46 -1.74
CA GLY A 78 -0.99 1.83 -1.63
C GLY A 78 -0.54 1.53 -0.20
N VAL A 79 -1.02 2.29 0.79
CA VAL A 79 -0.80 2.02 2.22
C VAL A 79 -1.23 0.62 2.65
N HIS A 80 -2.22 0.03 1.98
CA HIS A 80 -2.67 -1.32 2.28
C HIS A 80 -1.70 -2.38 1.74
N ASP A 81 -1.13 -2.18 0.56
CA ASP A 81 -0.17 -3.13 -0.01
C ASP A 81 1.18 -3.06 0.67
N ILE A 82 1.63 -1.85 1.04
CA ILE A 82 2.85 -1.65 1.83
C ILE A 82 2.74 -2.36 3.19
N ASP A 83 1.54 -2.40 3.76
CA ASP A 83 1.25 -3.15 4.97
C ASP A 83 1.28 -4.67 4.72
N LEU A 84 0.52 -5.13 3.73
CA LEU A 84 0.40 -6.55 3.39
C LEU A 84 1.73 -7.19 3.02
N VAL A 85 2.57 -6.51 2.23
CA VAL A 85 3.90 -7.03 1.86
C VAL A 85 4.75 -7.27 3.10
N GLN A 86 4.76 -6.33 4.04
CA GLN A 86 5.52 -6.49 5.28
C GLN A 86 4.89 -7.51 6.24
N TRP A 87 3.56 -7.58 6.27
CA TRP A 87 2.83 -8.50 7.13
C TRP A 87 2.99 -9.95 6.65
N CYS A 88 2.76 -10.23 5.37
CA CYS A 88 2.88 -11.57 4.78
C CYS A 88 4.32 -12.05 4.78
N SER A 89 5.30 -11.22 4.38
CA SER A 89 6.71 -11.62 4.41
C SER A 89 7.28 -11.73 5.83
N GLY A 90 6.69 -11.04 6.80
CA GLY A 90 7.28 -10.85 8.14
C GLY A 90 8.55 -9.99 8.12
N LYS A 91 8.85 -9.30 7.01
CA LYS A 91 10.05 -8.49 6.83
C LYS A 91 9.70 -7.02 6.66
N ARG A 92 10.62 -6.15 7.03
CA ARG A 92 10.49 -4.70 6.84
C ARG A 92 11.02 -4.30 5.47
N ILE A 93 10.35 -3.36 4.82
CA ILE A 93 10.90 -2.67 3.65
C ILE A 93 12.03 -1.75 4.13
N THR A 94 13.21 -1.87 3.53
CA THR A 94 14.43 -1.15 3.92
C THR A 94 14.86 -0.11 2.88
N ARG A 95 14.55 -0.35 1.61
CA ARG A 95 14.88 0.54 0.50
C ARG A 95 13.78 0.51 -0.54
N VAL A 96 13.53 1.65 -1.18
CA VAL A 96 12.63 1.76 -2.32
C VAL A 96 13.26 2.57 -3.44
N TYR A 97 12.91 2.22 -4.67
CA TYR A 97 13.03 3.04 -5.86
C TYR A 97 11.63 3.19 -6.45
N ALA A 98 11.22 4.42 -6.77
CA ALA A 98 9.89 4.69 -7.27
C ALA A 98 9.91 5.66 -8.44
N GLN A 99 9.05 5.43 -9.41
CA GLN A 99 8.80 6.33 -10.52
C GLN A 99 7.30 6.57 -10.64
N ARG A 100 6.92 7.78 -11.01
CA ARG A 100 5.54 8.16 -11.28
C ARG A 100 5.43 8.93 -12.59
N ILE A 101 4.26 8.83 -13.22
CA ILE A 101 3.89 9.68 -14.35
C ILE A 101 2.64 10.50 -14.02
N VAL A 102 2.64 11.75 -14.48
CA VAL A 102 1.50 12.67 -14.44
C VAL A 102 1.35 13.26 -15.83
N ASN A 103 0.34 12.80 -16.56
CA ASN A 103 0.06 13.19 -17.94
C ASN A 103 -1.46 13.35 -18.18
N ILE A 104 -2.24 12.28 -18.05
CA ILE A 104 -3.70 12.29 -18.24
C ILE A 104 -4.36 13.11 -17.13
N ASN A 105 -3.97 12.86 -15.87
CA ASN A 105 -4.53 13.51 -14.69
C ASN A 105 -3.83 14.83 -14.31
N LYS A 106 -3.02 15.42 -15.22
CA LYS A 106 -2.23 16.64 -14.96
C LYS A 106 -3.06 17.83 -14.50
N LYS A 107 -4.32 17.94 -14.96
CA LYS A 107 -5.25 19.01 -14.57
C LYS A 107 -5.57 19.06 -13.07
N TRP A 108 -5.30 17.98 -12.34
CA TRP A 108 -5.45 17.89 -10.89
C TRP A 108 -4.12 17.70 -10.16
N ASN A 109 -2.98 17.76 -10.87
CA ASN A 109 -1.67 17.39 -10.35
C ASN A 109 -1.67 16.02 -9.63
N SER A 110 -2.45 15.06 -10.17
CA SER A 110 -2.62 13.72 -9.62
C SER A 110 -1.85 12.71 -10.46
N GLU A 111 -1.31 11.67 -9.82
CA GLU A 111 -0.61 10.61 -10.52
C GLU A 111 -1.53 9.84 -11.48
N ASP A 112 -0.97 9.36 -12.58
CA ASP A 112 -1.61 8.40 -13.49
C ASP A 112 -1.19 6.97 -13.13
N CYS A 113 0.11 6.80 -12.89
CA CYS A 113 0.72 5.53 -12.54
C CYS A 113 1.93 5.74 -11.65
N ILE A 114 2.16 4.79 -10.74
CA ILE A 114 3.34 4.71 -9.88
C ILE A 114 3.84 3.27 -9.90
N TYR A 115 5.12 3.09 -10.21
CA TYR A 115 5.84 1.84 -10.01
C TYR A 115 6.83 1.99 -8.86
N VAL A 116 6.90 0.97 -8.02
CA VAL A 116 7.85 0.91 -6.90
C VAL A 116 8.55 -0.44 -6.91
N LEU A 117 9.88 -0.43 -6.81
CA LEU A 117 10.68 -1.59 -6.47
C LEU A 117 11.21 -1.41 -5.04
N ALA A 118 11.07 -2.43 -4.21
CA ALA A 118 11.45 -2.41 -2.80
C ALA A 118 12.39 -3.57 -2.47
N ASN A 119 13.33 -3.31 -1.56
CA ASN A 119 14.11 -4.34 -0.88
C ASN A 119 13.55 -4.52 0.54
N LEU A 120 13.43 -5.77 0.95
CA LEU A 120 13.13 -6.17 2.32
C LEU A 120 14.43 -6.45 3.09
N GLY A 121 14.32 -6.60 4.41
CA GLY A 121 15.47 -6.72 5.32
C GLY A 121 16.38 -7.93 5.12
N ASP A 122 15.97 -8.93 4.33
CA ASP A 122 16.69 -10.19 4.08
C ASP A 122 17.06 -10.39 2.60
N GLY A 123 16.95 -9.35 1.78
CA GLY A 123 17.25 -9.41 0.35
C GLY A 123 16.07 -9.79 -0.54
N THR A 124 14.94 -10.23 0.02
CA THR A 124 13.67 -10.38 -0.71
C THR A 124 13.30 -9.05 -1.38
N ILE A 125 12.80 -9.13 -2.61
CA ILE A 125 12.36 -7.96 -3.35
C ILE A 125 10.84 -7.90 -3.46
N ALA A 126 10.28 -6.70 -3.57
CA ALA A 126 8.86 -6.54 -3.86
C ALA A 126 8.63 -5.48 -4.94
N ASN A 127 7.67 -5.70 -5.82
CA ASN A 127 7.19 -4.69 -6.75
C ASN A 127 5.78 -4.23 -6.36
N PHE A 128 5.52 -2.95 -6.57
CA PHE A 128 4.20 -2.36 -6.44
C PHE A 128 3.83 -1.64 -7.72
N GLU A 129 2.63 -1.89 -8.22
CA GLU A 129 2.07 -1.19 -9.36
C GLU A 129 0.74 -0.51 -8.99
N TYR A 130 0.68 0.79 -9.23
CA TYR A 130 -0.52 1.59 -9.00
C TYR A 130 -0.92 2.31 -10.28
N ALA A 131 -2.20 2.30 -10.62
CA ALA A 131 -2.71 3.06 -11.75
C ALA A 131 -4.14 3.55 -11.53
N TRP A 132 -4.46 4.76 -11.98
CA TRP A 132 -5.84 5.27 -12.07
C TRP A 132 -6.18 5.63 -13.52
N THR A 133 -5.76 4.77 -14.44
CA THR A 133 -5.87 4.99 -15.89
C THR A 133 -6.63 3.87 -16.60
N LEU A 134 -7.16 2.89 -15.87
CA LEU A 134 -7.94 1.82 -16.50
C LEU A 134 -9.19 2.41 -17.22
N PRO A 135 -9.67 1.73 -18.28
CA PRO A 135 -10.94 2.07 -18.93
C PRO A 135 -12.10 2.13 -17.94
N GLU A 136 -13.11 2.95 -18.25
CA GLU A 136 -14.27 3.19 -17.36
C GLU A 136 -15.11 1.93 -17.13
N ASN A 137 -15.15 1.03 -18.11
CA ASN A 137 -15.87 -0.24 -18.09
C ASN A 137 -15.08 -1.38 -17.41
N MET A 138 -13.86 -1.12 -16.93
CA MET A 138 -13.08 -2.10 -16.19
C MET A 138 -13.36 -1.94 -14.70
N TYR A 139 -14.09 -2.90 -14.11
CA TYR A 139 -14.17 -3.00 -12.66
C TYR A 139 -12.77 -3.25 -12.10
N PRO A 140 -12.41 -2.66 -10.94
CA PRO A 140 -11.17 -3.04 -10.27
C PRO A 140 -11.23 -4.54 -9.98
N ALA A 141 -10.21 -5.27 -10.44
CA ALA A 141 -9.99 -6.66 -10.07
C ALA A 141 -9.79 -6.79 -8.55
#